data_AF-A0A2W6U7H5-F1
#
_entry.id   AF-A0A2W6U7H5-F1
#
_cell.length_a   1.000
_cell.length_b   1.000
_cell.length_c   1.000
_cell.angle_alpha   90.00
_cell.angle_beta   90.00
_cell.angle_gamma   90.00
#
_symmetry.space_group_name_H-M   'P 1'
#
loop_
_entity.id
_entity.type
_entity.pdbx_description
1 polymer ?
#
loop_
_entity_poly.entity_id
_entity_poly.type
_entity_poly.pdbx_seq_one_letter_code
_entity_poly.pdbx_strand_id
1 'polypeptide(L)'
;ENAPKGKRAWYGTFPQLGAPIGFIIANTIFLLINFALPHPDGPTQRSEAFLTWGWRVPFLFSAVMVIIGLWVRLKLVESEAFTKAEKTGAIRKFPLGEVFRTNTKNLILGTFIMLATYVLFYLMTSFTLSYGTKAADAPVPGLGFGYTDFVIMQIVGVLFFGIFTLLSGPIADTVGRRKLLIWITVGIAVFGLMFNVFLMPQLDDKFTGALTQAFLIIGFMLMGATFGPMGAVLPELFPTNVRYTGSAISYNVSSILGAALAPLVAVGLWAAAGGQPWLVGLYLSGSAVLTLIALLLSKETKDVDYDTNIGLGETGSL
;
A
#
# COMPACT_ATOMS: atom_id res chain seq x y z
N GLU A 1 -1.77 -0.94 -19.77
CA GLU A 1 -1.56 -0.91 -21.24
C GLU A 1 -2.83 -1.27 -21.99
N ASN A 2 -3.52 -2.35 -21.60
CA ASN A 2 -4.80 -2.77 -22.20
C ASN A 2 -6.03 -1.93 -21.81
N ALA A 3 -5.84 -0.76 -21.21
CA ALA A 3 -6.95 0.07 -20.72
C ALA A 3 -7.45 0.99 -21.85
N PRO A 4 -8.78 1.24 -21.95
CA PRO A 4 -9.31 2.22 -22.88
C PRO A 4 -8.70 3.61 -22.69
N LYS A 5 -8.64 4.41 -23.77
CA LYS A 5 -8.15 5.79 -23.71
C LYS A 5 -8.89 6.58 -22.62
N GLY A 6 -8.13 7.29 -21.79
CA GLY A 6 -8.65 8.11 -20.69
C GLY A 6 -9.18 7.34 -19.47
N LYS A 7 -9.08 6.00 -19.43
CA LYS A 7 -9.54 5.18 -18.29
C LYS A 7 -8.41 4.37 -17.62
N ARG A 8 -7.16 4.81 -17.80
CA ARG A 8 -5.99 4.06 -17.35
C ARG A 8 -5.92 3.96 -15.83
N ALA A 9 -6.21 5.04 -15.12
CA ALA A 9 -6.16 5.03 -13.66
C ALA A 9 -7.31 4.20 -13.09
N TRP A 10 -8.54 4.28 -13.65
CA TRP A 10 -9.63 3.37 -13.29
C TRP A 10 -9.25 1.92 -13.51
N TYR A 11 -8.83 1.51 -14.71
CA TYR A 11 -8.50 0.10 -14.94
C TYR A 11 -7.29 -0.36 -14.09
N GLY A 12 -6.41 0.57 -13.72
CA GLY A 12 -5.31 0.36 -12.78
C GLY A 12 -5.75 0.05 -11.35
N THR A 13 -6.98 0.38 -10.93
CA THR A 13 -7.45 0.09 -9.56
C THR A 13 -7.82 -1.37 -9.36
N PHE A 14 -8.18 -2.12 -10.41
CA PHE A 14 -8.61 -3.52 -10.27
C PHE A 14 -7.51 -4.45 -9.73
N PRO A 15 -6.26 -4.39 -10.23
CA PRO A 15 -5.16 -5.12 -9.58
C PRO A 15 -4.94 -4.66 -8.13
N GLN A 16 -5.11 -3.36 -7.85
CA GLN A 16 -4.89 -2.78 -6.53
C GLN A 16 -5.93 -3.22 -5.49
N LEU A 17 -7.16 -3.54 -5.92
CA LEU A 17 -8.18 -4.15 -5.06
C LEU A 17 -7.77 -5.52 -4.50
N GLY A 18 -6.78 -6.18 -5.10
CA GLY A 18 -6.24 -7.43 -4.57
C GLY A 18 -5.72 -7.30 -3.13
N ALA A 19 -5.15 -6.14 -2.77
CA ALA A 19 -4.64 -5.90 -1.42
C ALA A 19 -5.73 -5.86 -0.34
N PRO A 20 -6.78 -5.01 -0.42
CA PRO A 20 -7.86 -4.98 0.57
C PRO A 20 -8.68 -6.29 0.58
N ILE A 21 -8.96 -6.88 -0.59
CA ILE A 21 -9.70 -8.15 -0.66
C ILE A 21 -8.90 -9.27 0.00
N GLY A 22 -7.60 -9.37 -0.33
CA GLY A 22 -6.70 -10.35 0.28
C GLY A 22 -6.59 -10.19 1.79
N PHE A 23 -6.51 -8.95 2.28
CA PHE A 23 -6.51 -8.66 3.71
C PHE A 23 -7.80 -9.14 4.40
N ILE A 24 -8.97 -8.86 3.82
CA ILE A 24 -10.26 -9.30 4.38
C ILE A 24 -10.35 -10.82 4.41
N ILE A 25 -10.03 -11.51 3.30
CA ILE A 25 -10.09 -12.96 3.22
C ILE A 25 -9.13 -13.60 4.24
N ALA A 26 -7.88 -13.14 4.28
CA ALA A 26 -6.87 -13.68 5.19
C ALA A 26 -7.26 -13.52 6.66
N ASN A 27 -7.73 -12.33 7.06
CA ASN A 27 -8.15 -12.08 8.43
C ASN A 27 -9.48 -12.75 8.78
N THR A 28 -10.41 -12.90 7.84
CA THR A 28 -11.66 -13.65 8.06
C THR A 28 -11.38 -15.13 8.27
N ILE A 29 -10.52 -15.74 7.44
CA ILE A 29 -10.08 -17.14 7.62
C ILE A 29 -9.37 -17.29 8.97
N PHE A 30 -8.49 -16.36 9.32
CA PHE A 30 -7.85 -16.33 10.63
C PHE A 30 -8.88 -16.31 11.77
N LEU A 31 -9.88 -15.42 11.71
CA LEU A 31 -10.92 -15.30 12.74
C LEU A 31 -11.78 -16.57 12.84
N LEU A 32 -12.15 -17.18 11.71
CA LEU A 32 -12.91 -18.43 11.67
C LEU A 32 -12.12 -19.58 12.32
N ILE A 33 -10.83 -19.69 12.02
CA ILE A 33 -9.97 -20.73 12.62
C ILE A 33 -9.76 -20.43 14.10
N ASN A 34 -9.53 -19.17 14.48
CA ASN A 34 -9.38 -18.80 15.88
C ASN A 34 -10.64 -19.20 16.66
N PHE A 35 -11.82 -18.80 16.19
CA PHE A 35 -13.12 -19.13 16.79
C PHE A 35 -13.42 -20.63 16.86
N ALA A 36 -13.05 -21.39 15.82
CA ALA A 36 -13.31 -22.83 15.77
C ALA A 36 -12.41 -23.65 16.70
N LEU A 37 -11.31 -23.09 17.19
CA LEU A 37 -10.35 -23.77 18.06
C LEU A 37 -10.65 -23.51 19.54
N PRO A 38 -10.30 -24.44 20.46
CA PRO A 38 -10.62 -24.30 21.88
C PRO A 38 -10.00 -23.04 22.50
N HIS A 39 -10.79 -22.35 23.32
CA HIS A 39 -10.39 -21.17 24.09
C HIS A 39 -10.62 -21.41 25.59
N PRO A 40 -9.64 -21.93 26.33
CA PRO A 40 -9.77 -22.20 27.76
C PRO A 40 -10.11 -20.94 28.57
N ASP A 41 -9.56 -19.79 28.18
CA ASP A 41 -9.62 -18.52 28.91
C ASP A 41 -10.62 -17.49 28.30
N GLY A 42 -11.44 -17.90 27.32
CA GLY A 42 -12.49 -17.09 26.71
C GLY A 42 -12.26 -16.74 25.22
N PRO A 43 -13.34 -16.46 24.46
CA PRO A 43 -13.32 -16.37 22.99
C PRO A 43 -12.60 -15.16 22.40
N THR A 44 -12.17 -14.22 23.25
CA THR A 44 -11.47 -13.00 22.84
C THR A 44 -9.94 -13.16 22.85
N GLN A 45 -9.43 -14.26 23.41
CA GLN A 45 -8.00 -14.59 23.44
C GLN A 45 -7.60 -15.52 22.27
N ARG A 46 -6.29 -15.57 21.97
CA ARG A 46 -5.79 -16.51 20.95
C ARG A 46 -5.84 -17.94 21.48
N SER A 47 -6.36 -18.88 20.70
CA SER A 47 -6.33 -20.30 21.06
C SER A 47 -4.89 -20.83 21.17
N GLU A 48 -4.59 -21.62 22.20
CA GLU A 48 -3.32 -22.35 22.30
C GLU A 48 -3.14 -23.33 21.12
N ALA A 49 -4.24 -23.95 20.67
CA ALA A 49 -4.24 -24.79 19.47
C ALA A 49 -3.92 -23.99 18.20
N PHE A 50 -4.33 -22.71 18.15
CA PHE A 50 -3.96 -21.82 17.05
C PHE A 50 -2.45 -21.55 17.03
N LEU A 51 -1.87 -21.25 18.20
CA LEU A 51 -0.43 -20.97 18.36
C LEU A 51 0.45 -22.19 18.02
N THR A 52 -0.02 -23.40 18.33
CA THR A 52 0.73 -24.63 18.07
C THR A 52 0.63 -25.09 16.62
N TRP A 53 -0.55 -25.06 16.00
CA TRP A 53 -0.71 -25.56 14.63
C TRP A 53 -1.74 -24.86 13.75
N GLY A 54 -2.79 -24.24 14.32
CA GLY A 54 -3.87 -23.64 13.54
C GLY A 54 -3.39 -22.58 12.54
N TRP A 55 -2.31 -21.86 12.85
CA TRP A 55 -1.68 -20.88 11.96
C TRP A 55 -1.18 -21.47 10.62
N ARG A 56 -0.99 -22.79 10.52
CA ARG A 56 -0.55 -23.46 9.28
C ARG A 56 -1.66 -23.55 8.23
N VAL A 57 -2.93 -23.54 8.64
CA VAL A 57 -4.08 -23.70 7.72
C VAL A 57 -4.20 -22.52 6.73
N PRO A 58 -4.17 -21.24 7.15
CA PRO A 58 -4.17 -20.11 6.22
C PRO A 58 -2.95 -20.13 5.28
N PHE A 59 -1.79 -20.59 5.78
CA PHE A 59 -0.58 -20.71 4.98
C PHE A 59 -0.75 -21.74 3.85
N LEU A 60 -1.31 -22.91 4.14
CA LEU A 60 -1.59 -23.92 3.11
C LEU A 60 -2.64 -23.43 2.11
N PHE A 61 -3.66 -22.69 2.58
CA PHE A 61 -4.65 -22.08 1.70
C PHE A 61 -4.03 -21.07 0.71
N SER A 62 -2.93 -20.40 1.08
CA SER A 62 -2.21 -19.53 0.16
C SER A 62 -1.68 -20.25 -1.09
N ALA A 63 -1.41 -21.56 -1.02
CA ALA A 63 -1.01 -22.34 -2.18
C ALA A 63 -2.09 -22.37 -3.27
N VAL A 64 -3.37 -22.44 -2.88
CA VAL A 64 -4.51 -22.37 -3.80
C VAL A 64 -4.53 -21.02 -4.52
N MET A 65 -4.32 -19.94 -3.77
CA MET A 65 -4.25 -18.58 -4.33
C MET A 65 -3.09 -18.42 -5.31
N VAL A 66 -1.94 -19.03 -5.03
CA VAL A 66 -0.79 -19.05 -5.95
C VAL A 66 -1.11 -19.81 -7.24
N ILE A 67 -1.76 -20.97 -7.16
CA ILE A 67 -2.16 -21.76 -8.34
C ILE A 67 -3.13 -20.94 -9.22
N ILE A 68 -4.13 -20.31 -8.62
CA ILE A 68 -5.08 -19.44 -9.34
C ILE A 68 -4.33 -18.28 -10.00
N GLY A 69 -3.44 -17.61 -9.26
CA GLY A 69 -2.63 -16.50 -9.78
C GLY A 69 -1.74 -16.92 -10.96
N LEU A 70 -1.10 -18.09 -10.89
CA LEU A 70 -0.30 -18.65 -11.97
C LEU A 70 -1.17 -18.96 -13.20
N TRP A 71 -2.32 -19.60 -13.01
CA TRP A 71 -3.25 -19.92 -14.10
C TRP A 71 -3.74 -18.66 -14.82
N VAL A 72 -4.14 -17.62 -14.07
CA VAL A 72 -4.53 -16.32 -14.65
C VAL A 72 -3.37 -15.71 -15.42
N ARG A 73 -2.15 -15.74 -14.87
CA ARG A 73 -0.97 -15.15 -15.51
C ARG A 73 -0.61 -15.87 -16.82
N LEU A 74 -0.78 -17.18 -16.90
CA LEU A 74 -0.53 -17.96 -18.12
C LEU A 74 -1.59 -17.73 -19.23
N LYS A 75 -2.75 -17.16 -18.88
CA LYS A 75 -3.85 -16.87 -19.82
C LYS A 75 -3.93 -15.40 -20.24
N LEU A 76 -3.10 -14.54 -19.67
CA LEU A 76 -3.14 -13.10 -19.92
C LEU A 76 -2.51 -12.79 -21.28
N VAL A 77 -3.26 -12.11 -22.15
CA VAL A 77 -2.78 -11.72 -23.49
C VAL A 77 -1.88 -10.48 -23.35
N GLU A 78 -0.70 -10.52 -23.98
CA GLU A 78 0.24 -9.40 -24.01
C GLU A 78 -0.36 -8.17 -24.71
N SER A 79 0.07 -6.97 -24.32
CA SER A 79 -0.45 -5.72 -24.88
C SER A 79 0.04 -5.49 -26.32
N GLU A 80 -0.75 -4.82 -27.16
CA GLU A 80 -0.33 -4.45 -28.52
C GLU A 80 0.95 -3.59 -28.52
N ALA A 81 1.09 -2.72 -27.52
CA ALA A 81 2.28 -1.89 -27.34
C ALA A 81 3.54 -2.75 -27.05
N PHE A 82 3.40 -3.79 -26.22
CA PHE A 82 4.48 -4.75 -25.96
C PHE A 82 4.82 -5.57 -27.19
N THR A 83 3.81 -6.11 -27.89
CA THR A 83 4.02 -6.85 -29.14
C THR A 83 4.67 -5.99 -30.23
N LYS A 84 4.33 -4.70 -30.31
CA LYS A 84 4.96 -3.75 -31.25
C LYS A 84 6.41 -3.46 -30.86
N ALA A 85 6.70 -3.28 -29.58
CA ALA A 85 8.08 -3.13 -29.08
C ALA A 85 8.92 -4.39 -29.33
N GLU A 86 8.33 -5.58 -29.19
CA GLU A 86 8.97 -6.86 -29.50
C GLU A 86 9.31 -6.96 -30.99
N LYS A 87 8.33 -6.71 -31.86
CA LYS A 87 8.49 -6.76 -33.33
C LYS A 87 9.48 -5.73 -33.87
N THR A 88 9.62 -4.59 -33.21
CA THR A 88 10.58 -3.53 -33.59
C THR A 88 11.98 -3.75 -33.00
N GLY A 89 12.21 -4.83 -32.25
CA GLY A 89 13.49 -5.11 -31.59
C GLY A 89 13.82 -4.15 -30.44
N ALA A 90 12.84 -3.36 -29.99
CA ALA A 90 13.00 -2.40 -28.90
C ALA A 90 13.04 -3.05 -27.51
N ILE A 91 12.67 -4.35 -27.40
CA ILE A 91 12.83 -5.12 -26.17
C ILE A 91 14.31 -5.47 -25.97
N ARG A 92 14.95 -4.76 -25.05
CA ARG A 92 16.37 -4.91 -24.73
C ARG A 92 16.64 -6.16 -23.90
N LYS A 93 17.69 -6.91 -24.25
CA LYS A 93 18.15 -8.11 -23.52
C LYS A 93 18.61 -7.85 -22.08
N PHE A 94 18.97 -6.62 -21.72
CA PHE A 94 19.46 -6.24 -20.38
C PHE A 94 18.78 -4.98 -19.83
N PRO A 95 17.49 -5.07 -19.47
CA PRO A 95 16.69 -3.90 -19.10
C PRO A 95 17.14 -3.28 -17.77
N LEU A 96 17.70 -4.06 -16.83
CA LEU A 96 18.13 -3.57 -15.51
C LEU A 96 19.20 -2.48 -15.60
N GLY A 97 20.31 -2.75 -16.28
CA GLY A 97 21.41 -1.78 -16.41
C GLY A 97 21.01 -0.54 -17.21
N GLU A 98 20.11 -0.69 -18.18
CA GLU A 98 19.63 0.43 -19.00
C GLU A 98 18.72 1.37 -18.21
N VAL A 99 17.84 0.86 -17.34
CA VAL A 99 17.00 1.71 -16.48
C VAL A 99 17.86 2.60 -15.58
N PHE A 100 18.90 2.04 -14.96
CA PHE A 100 19.80 2.81 -14.10
C PHE A 100 20.63 3.86 -14.83
N ARG A 101 20.92 3.66 -16.13
CA ARG A 101 21.69 4.62 -16.94
C ARG A 101 20.82 5.71 -17.57
N THR A 102 19.60 5.37 -17.98
CA THR A 102 18.75 6.25 -18.81
C THR A 102 17.59 6.88 -18.03
N ASN A 103 17.18 6.29 -16.90
CA ASN A 103 15.95 6.63 -16.21
C ASN A 103 16.12 6.75 -14.67
N THR A 104 17.33 7.02 -14.18
CA THR A 104 17.64 7.12 -12.73
C THR A 104 16.76 8.14 -12.01
N LYS A 105 16.47 9.28 -12.66
CA LYS A 105 15.57 10.29 -12.10
C LYS A 105 14.17 9.72 -11.87
N ASN A 106 13.60 9.04 -12.87
CA ASN A 106 12.27 8.44 -12.77
C ASN A 106 12.24 7.27 -11.79
N LEU A 107 13.35 6.52 -11.65
CA LEU A 107 13.51 5.51 -10.60
C LEU A 107 13.40 6.13 -9.20
N ILE A 108 14.17 7.19 -8.93
CA ILE A 108 14.17 7.88 -7.64
C ILE A 108 12.78 8.47 -7.36
N LEU A 109 12.22 9.19 -8.33
CA LEU A 109 10.89 9.79 -8.19
C LEU A 109 9.82 8.72 -7.96
N GLY A 110 9.79 7.65 -8.75
CA GLY A 110 8.85 6.54 -8.60
C GLY A 110 8.95 5.86 -7.22
N THR A 111 10.18 5.69 -6.72
CA THR A 111 10.42 5.15 -5.37
C THR A 111 9.83 6.07 -4.30
N PHE A 112 10.13 7.36 -4.32
CA PHE A 112 9.64 8.28 -3.29
C PHE A 112 8.15 8.62 -3.44
N ILE A 113 7.58 8.55 -4.64
CA ILE A 113 6.13 8.69 -4.87
C ILE A 113 5.34 7.60 -4.11
N MET A 114 5.89 6.40 -3.99
CA MET A 114 5.24 5.30 -3.27
C MET A 114 5.56 5.25 -1.78
N LEU A 115 6.58 5.99 -1.30
CA LEU A 115 7.09 5.87 0.07
C LEU A 115 6.00 6.04 1.12
N ALA A 116 5.29 7.17 1.14
CA ALA A 116 4.23 7.43 2.10
C ALA A 116 3.07 6.42 2.00
N THR A 117 2.81 5.89 0.81
CA THR A 117 1.76 4.86 0.59
C THR A 117 2.11 3.58 1.33
N TYR A 118 3.35 3.09 1.20
CA TYR A 118 3.79 1.90 1.93
C TYR A 118 3.90 2.14 3.42
N VAL A 119 4.48 3.27 3.84
CA VAL A 119 4.58 3.62 5.26
C VAL A 119 3.17 3.64 5.87
N LEU A 120 2.21 4.33 5.24
CA LEU A 120 0.83 4.35 5.69
C LEU A 120 0.25 2.94 5.80
N PHE A 121 0.36 2.11 4.76
CA PHE A 121 -0.19 0.75 4.78
C PHE A 121 0.30 -0.08 5.96
N TYR A 122 1.61 -0.07 6.21
CA TYR A 122 2.22 -0.85 7.28
C TYR A 122 2.01 -0.24 8.67
N LEU A 123 1.79 1.08 8.74
CA LEU A 123 1.33 1.70 9.97
C LEU A 123 -0.10 1.29 10.31
N MET A 124 -1.02 1.32 9.33
CA MET A 124 -2.43 0.97 9.51
C MET A 124 -2.70 -0.53 9.72
N THR A 125 -1.74 -1.37 9.38
CA THR A 125 -1.85 -2.83 9.53
C THR A 125 -1.02 -3.31 10.72
N SER A 126 0.29 -3.40 10.58
CA SER A 126 1.17 -4.02 11.58
C SER A 126 1.36 -3.17 12.84
N PHE A 127 1.62 -1.86 12.68
CA PHE A 127 1.89 -0.98 13.84
C PHE A 127 0.62 -0.79 14.68
N THR A 128 -0.50 -0.40 14.08
CA THR A 128 -1.75 -0.18 14.83
C THR A 128 -2.22 -1.44 15.52
N LEU A 129 -2.03 -2.63 14.93
CA LEU A 129 -2.35 -3.89 15.60
C LEU A 129 -1.47 -4.07 16.84
N SER A 130 -0.15 -3.84 16.70
CA SER A 130 0.80 -3.95 17.82
C SER A 130 0.52 -2.94 18.93
N TYR A 131 0.27 -1.68 18.57
CA TYR A 131 -0.06 -0.59 19.49
C TYR A 131 -1.43 -0.80 20.16
N GLY A 132 -2.42 -1.14 19.35
CA GLY A 132 -3.81 -1.33 19.74
C GLY A 132 -3.99 -2.43 20.76
N THR A 133 -3.30 -3.56 20.58
CA THR A 133 -3.46 -4.73 21.44
C THR A 133 -2.44 -4.81 22.58
N LYS A 134 -1.46 -3.90 22.63
CA LYS A 134 -0.51 -3.85 23.75
C LYS A 134 -1.23 -3.36 25.00
N ALA A 135 -1.04 -4.06 26.12
CA ALA A 135 -1.67 -3.72 27.38
C ALA A 135 -1.37 -2.28 27.83
N ALA A 136 -2.37 -1.63 28.42
CA ALA A 136 -2.29 -0.24 28.86
C ALA A 136 -1.36 -0.04 30.08
N ASP A 137 -1.07 -1.12 30.82
CA ASP A 137 -0.17 -1.15 31.97
C ASP A 137 1.25 -1.65 31.62
N ALA A 138 1.54 -1.91 30.34
CA ALA A 138 2.86 -2.32 29.90
C ALA A 138 3.91 -1.19 30.08
N PRO A 139 5.21 -1.53 30.21
CA PRO A 139 6.28 -0.53 30.33
C PRO A 139 6.31 0.48 29.18
N VAL A 140 5.94 0.04 27.97
CA VAL A 140 5.59 0.90 26.84
C VAL A 140 4.10 0.65 26.57
N PRO A 141 3.20 1.53 27.05
CA PRO A 141 1.77 1.28 27.04
C PRO A 141 1.18 1.43 25.63
N GLY A 142 0.20 0.59 25.34
CA GLY A 142 -0.69 0.71 24.18
C GLY A 142 -2.14 0.95 24.60
N LEU A 143 -3.08 0.57 23.74
CA LEU A 143 -4.52 0.79 23.99
C LEU A 143 -5.22 -0.36 24.73
N GLY A 144 -4.62 -1.54 24.82
CA GLY A 144 -5.17 -2.68 25.56
C GLY A 144 -6.39 -3.36 24.93
N PHE A 145 -6.68 -3.12 23.65
CA PHE A 145 -7.78 -3.80 22.95
C PHE A 145 -7.54 -5.32 22.85
N GLY A 146 -8.63 -6.08 22.91
CA GLY A 146 -8.61 -7.50 22.57
C GLY A 146 -8.10 -7.71 21.15
N TYR A 147 -7.26 -8.73 20.94
CA TYR A 147 -6.66 -8.99 19.63
C TYR A 147 -7.73 -9.25 18.55
N THR A 148 -8.73 -10.08 18.87
CA THR A 148 -9.87 -10.36 17.98
C THR A 148 -10.64 -9.09 17.63
N ASP A 149 -10.94 -8.26 18.63
CA ASP A 149 -11.68 -7.01 18.43
C ASP A 149 -10.91 -6.05 17.52
N PHE A 150 -9.61 -5.90 17.74
CA PHE A 150 -8.79 -5.01 16.92
C PHE A 150 -8.66 -5.50 15.46
N VAL A 151 -8.57 -6.82 15.24
CA VAL A 151 -8.61 -7.39 13.88
C VAL A 151 -9.94 -7.08 13.20
N ILE A 152 -11.07 -7.18 13.91
CA ILE A 152 -12.38 -6.80 13.38
C ILE A 152 -12.41 -5.31 13.02
N MET A 153 -11.90 -4.44 13.90
CA MET A 153 -11.79 -3.00 13.63
C MET A 153 -10.97 -2.70 12.36
N GLN A 154 -9.88 -3.45 12.13
CA GLN A 154 -9.09 -3.36 10.90
C GLN A 154 -9.85 -3.86 9.68
N ILE A 155 -10.60 -4.97 9.76
CA ILE A 155 -11.46 -5.44 8.66
C ILE A 155 -12.47 -4.35 8.28
N VAL A 156 -13.13 -3.72 9.26
CA VAL A 156 -14.05 -2.60 9.02
C VAL A 156 -13.33 -1.44 8.33
N GLY A 157 -12.14 -1.08 8.80
CA GLY A 157 -11.32 -0.03 8.19
C GLY A 157 -10.92 -0.35 6.74
N VAL A 158 -10.51 -1.59 6.45
CA VAL A 158 -10.07 -2.03 5.12
C VAL A 158 -11.19 -2.03 4.08
N LEU A 159 -12.47 -2.06 4.48
CA LEU A 159 -13.57 -1.79 3.55
C LEU A 159 -13.41 -0.41 2.88
N PHE A 160 -12.99 0.61 3.65
CA PHE A 160 -12.73 1.95 3.13
C PHE A 160 -11.46 1.98 2.25
N PHE A 161 -10.47 1.13 2.53
CA PHE A 161 -9.35 0.92 1.63
C PHE A 161 -9.84 0.42 0.26
N GLY A 162 -10.67 -0.64 0.22
CA GLY A 162 -11.25 -1.14 -1.03
C GLY A 162 -12.08 -0.10 -1.77
N ILE A 163 -13.01 0.57 -1.08
CA ILE A 163 -13.89 1.59 -1.67
C ILE A 163 -13.09 2.73 -2.27
N PHE A 164 -12.16 3.33 -1.52
CA PHE A 164 -11.40 4.48 -1.99
C PHE A 164 -10.34 4.12 -3.02
N THR A 165 -9.85 2.88 -3.02
CA THR A 165 -9.04 2.34 -4.14
C THR A 165 -9.83 2.45 -5.44
N LEU A 166 -11.09 2.02 -5.47
CA LEU A 166 -11.91 2.05 -6.68
C LEU A 166 -12.33 3.48 -7.08
N LEU A 167 -12.67 4.33 -6.11
CA LEU A 167 -13.09 5.71 -6.35
C LEU A 167 -11.95 6.60 -6.86
N SER A 168 -10.72 6.35 -6.42
CA SER A 168 -9.56 7.17 -6.77
C SER A 168 -9.20 7.12 -8.25
N GLY A 169 -9.42 6.00 -8.93
CA GLY A 169 -9.08 5.82 -10.34
C GLY A 169 -9.80 6.78 -11.28
N PRO A 170 -11.15 6.80 -11.30
CA PRO A 170 -11.91 7.77 -12.09
C PRO A 170 -11.59 9.23 -11.73
N ILE A 171 -11.36 9.53 -10.45
CA ILE A 171 -10.97 10.88 -10.02
C ILE A 171 -9.60 11.23 -10.62
N ALA A 172 -8.61 10.33 -10.57
CA ALA A 172 -7.29 10.55 -11.15
C ALA A 172 -7.33 10.71 -12.68
N ASP A 173 -8.24 9.99 -13.35
CA ASP A 173 -8.49 10.14 -14.78
C ASP A 173 -9.15 11.49 -15.13
N THR A 174 -9.95 12.08 -14.24
CA THR A 174 -10.58 13.39 -14.47
C THR A 174 -9.69 14.56 -14.07
N VAL A 175 -9.18 14.61 -12.85
CA VAL A 175 -8.47 15.78 -12.29
C VAL A 175 -6.95 15.81 -12.58
N GLY A 176 -6.39 14.69 -13.05
CA GLY A 176 -4.95 14.49 -13.19
C GLY A 176 -4.35 13.69 -12.03
N ARG A 177 -3.37 12.82 -12.31
CA ARG A 177 -2.82 11.90 -11.31
C ARG A 177 -1.97 12.65 -10.29
N ARG A 178 -1.10 13.54 -10.77
CA ARG A 178 -0.19 14.30 -9.91
C ARG A 178 -0.97 15.19 -8.95
N LYS A 179 -1.99 15.89 -9.47
CA LYS A 179 -2.84 16.78 -8.67
C LYS A 179 -3.58 16.03 -7.56
N LEU A 180 -4.20 14.89 -7.89
CA LEU A 180 -4.89 14.06 -6.92
C LEU A 180 -3.93 13.52 -5.84
N LEU A 181 -2.78 12.98 -6.26
CA LEU A 181 -1.79 12.43 -5.33
C LEU A 181 -1.21 13.50 -4.39
N ILE A 182 -1.02 14.74 -4.86
CA ILE A 182 -0.61 15.85 -4.00
C ILE A 182 -1.65 16.09 -2.90
N TRP A 183 -2.94 16.20 -3.25
CA TRP A 183 -4.00 16.41 -2.26
C TRP A 183 -4.07 15.31 -1.22
N ILE A 184 -3.99 14.06 -1.67
CA ILE A 184 -4.01 12.91 -0.76
C ILE A 184 -2.76 12.88 0.11
N THR A 185 -1.59 13.16 -0.46
CA THR A 185 -0.31 13.19 0.29
C THR A 185 -0.32 14.27 1.37
N VAL A 186 -0.90 15.45 1.08
CA VAL A 186 -1.13 16.49 2.10
C VAL A 186 -2.07 15.97 3.19
N GLY A 187 -3.15 15.28 2.81
CA GLY A 187 -4.04 14.60 3.75
C GLY A 187 -3.32 13.57 4.63
N ILE A 188 -2.40 12.78 4.07
CA ILE A 188 -1.55 11.82 4.81
C ILE A 188 -0.63 12.55 5.79
N ALA A 189 -0.02 13.67 5.40
CA ALA A 189 0.81 14.47 6.29
C ALA A 189 0.00 15.01 7.48
N VAL A 190 -1.17 15.59 7.22
CA VAL A 190 -2.06 16.09 8.29
C VAL A 190 -2.53 14.93 9.17
N PHE A 191 -2.91 13.80 8.59
CA PHE A 191 -3.32 12.61 9.33
C PHE A 191 -2.20 12.10 10.26
N GLY A 192 -0.95 12.10 9.81
CA GLY A 192 0.22 11.78 10.64
C GLY A 192 0.32 12.67 11.88
N LEU A 193 0.13 13.98 11.73
CA LEU A 193 0.14 14.92 12.85
C LEU A 193 -1.00 14.69 13.86
N MET A 194 -2.08 14.01 13.45
CA MET A 194 -3.24 13.74 14.28
C MET A 194 -3.17 12.40 15.04
N PHE A 195 -2.07 11.65 14.97
CA PHE A 195 -1.94 10.34 15.64
C PHE A 195 -2.27 10.43 17.14
N ASN A 196 -1.70 11.38 17.88
CA ASN A 196 -1.98 11.53 19.31
C ASN A 196 -3.46 11.86 19.59
N VAL A 197 -4.11 12.63 18.71
CA VAL A 197 -5.51 13.04 18.89
C VAL A 197 -6.43 11.82 18.87
N PHE A 198 -6.17 10.86 17.98
CA PHE A 198 -7.03 9.70 17.82
C PHE A 198 -6.62 8.49 18.65
N LEU A 199 -5.31 8.29 18.89
CA LEU A 199 -4.79 7.05 19.45
C LEU A 199 -4.45 7.14 20.93
N MET A 200 -4.47 8.32 21.55
CA MET A 200 -4.29 8.40 23.00
C MET A 200 -5.55 7.93 23.75
N PRO A 201 -5.41 7.16 24.85
CA PRO A 201 -6.52 6.80 25.72
C PRO A 201 -7.27 8.03 26.22
N GLN A 202 -8.60 7.94 26.21
CA GLN A 202 -9.51 8.94 26.76
C GLN A 202 -10.14 8.42 28.07
N LEU A 203 -10.79 9.30 28.82
CA LEU A 203 -11.46 8.94 30.08
C LEU A 203 -12.59 7.91 29.89
N ASP A 204 -13.22 7.89 28.72
CA ASP A 204 -14.23 6.90 28.34
C ASP A 204 -13.63 5.91 27.33
N ASP A 205 -13.57 4.64 27.71
CA ASP A 205 -13.08 3.54 26.86
C ASP A 205 -13.88 3.41 25.56
N LYS A 206 -15.20 3.69 25.59
CA LYS A 206 -16.03 3.66 24.38
C LYS A 206 -15.64 4.77 23.42
N PHE A 207 -15.34 5.95 23.94
CA PHE A 207 -14.87 7.07 23.14
C PHE A 207 -13.47 6.79 22.56
N THR A 208 -12.57 6.17 23.33
CA THR A 208 -11.27 5.69 22.83
C THR A 208 -11.45 4.70 21.68
N GLY A 209 -12.36 3.74 21.81
CA GLY A 209 -12.72 2.80 20.74
C GLY A 209 -13.26 3.49 19.48
N ALA A 210 -14.14 4.47 19.64
CA ALA A 210 -14.69 5.24 18.53
C ALA A 210 -13.62 6.06 17.79
N LEU A 211 -12.72 6.75 18.52
CA LEU A 211 -11.60 7.47 17.93
C LEU A 211 -10.63 6.54 17.22
N THR A 212 -10.31 5.40 17.82
CA THR A 212 -9.45 4.39 17.20
C THR A 212 -10.07 3.84 15.91
N GLN A 213 -11.38 3.56 15.91
CA GLN A 213 -12.07 3.12 14.69
C GLN A 213 -12.09 4.22 13.62
N ALA A 214 -12.32 5.47 14.00
CA ALA A 214 -12.27 6.61 13.08
C ALA A 214 -10.88 6.77 12.47
N PHE A 215 -9.82 6.62 13.26
CA PHE A 215 -8.44 6.61 12.79
C PHE A 215 -8.18 5.51 11.77
N LEU A 216 -8.62 4.28 12.05
CA LEU A 216 -8.50 3.17 11.11
C LEU A 216 -9.23 3.47 9.79
N ILE A 217 -10.45 3.97 9.85
CA ILE A 217 -11.25 4.32 8.67
C ILE A 217 -10.56 5.42 7.85
N ILE A 218 -10.11 6.51 8.48
CA ILE A 218 -9.46 7.64 7.78
C ILE A 218 -8.13 7.19 7.17
N GLY A 219 -7.31 6.45 7.91
CA GLY A 219 -6.02 5.96 7.42
C GLY A 219 -6.18 4.98 6.25
N PHE A 220 -7.14 4.05 6.32
CA PHE A 220 -7.42 3.13 5.21
C PHE A 220 -8.10 3.83 4.01
N MET A 221 -8.93 4.84 4.24
CA MET A 221 -9.45 5.72 3.20
C MET A 221 -8.32 6.41 2.43
N LEU A 222 -7.39 7.05 3.14
CA LEU A 222 -6.21 7.69 2.55
C LEU A 222 -5.34 6.67 1.81
N MET A 223 -5.16 5.47 2.38
CA MET A 223 -4.44 4.37 1.75
C MET A 223 -5.07 3.97 0.41
N GLY A 224 -6.39 3.80 0.36
CA GLY A 224 -7.08 3.50 -0.90
C GLY A 224 -6.97 4.61 -1.91
N ALA A 225 -7.15 5.85 -1.46
CA ALA A 225 -7.06 7.01 -2.31
C ALA A 225 -5.68 7.14 -2.98
N THR A 226 -4.59 6.89 -2.24
CA THR A 226 -3.23 6.98 -2.77
C THR A 226 -2.82 5.76 -3.58
N PHE A 227 -3.26 4.54 -3.19
CA PHE A 227 -2.79 3.30 -3.80
C PHE A 227 -3.48 2.99 -5.14
N GLY A 228 -4.76 3.35 -5.30
CA GLY A 228 -5.51 3.08 -6.52
C GLY A 228 -4.86 3.66 -7.79
N PRO A 229 -4.47 4.94 -7.85
CA PRO A 229 -3.87 5.54 -9.04
C PRO A 229 -2.46 5.01 -9.34
N MET A 230 -1.78 4.37 -8.37
CA MET A 230 -0.40 3.88 -8.56
C MET A 230 -0.28 2.81 -9.65
N GLY A 231 -1.35 2.07 -9.92
CA GLY A 231 -1.40 1.11 -11.03
C GLY A 231 -1.20 1.76 -12.42
N ALA A 232 -1.50 3.06 -12.54
CA ALA A 232 -1.24 3.84 -13.74
C ALA A 232 0.02 4.72 -13.60
N VAL A 233 0.19 5.39 -12.46
CA VAL A 233 1.27 6.38 -12.26
C VAL A 233 2.65 5.78 -12.44
N LEU A 234 2.95 4.64 -11.80
CA LEU A 234 4.28 4.04 -11.88
C LEU A 234 4.66 3.67 -13.31
N PRO A 235 3.83 2.92 -14.06
CA PRO A 235 4.10 2.63 -15.47
C PRO A 235 4.18 3.88 -16.35
N GLU A 236 3.38 4.92 -16.09
CA GLU A 236 3.41 6.15 -16.88
C GLU A 236 4.71 6.97 -16.70
N LEU A 237 5.49 6.75 -15.63
CA LEU A 237 6.78 7.43 -15.40
C LEU A 237 7.90 6.95 -16.33
N PHE A 238 7.76 5.78 -16.93
CA PHE A 238 8.84 5.12 -17.68
C PHE A 238 8.48 4.93 -19.16
N PRO A 239 9.47 5.09 -20.06
CA PRO A 239 9.27 4.80 -21.48
C PRO A 239 9.02 3.30 -21.70
N THR A 240 8.29 2.96 -22.77
CA THR A 240 7.75 1.60 -22.99
C THR A 240 8.83 0.51 -22.96
N ASN A 241 10.03 0.77 -23.50
CA ASN A 241 11.15 -0.18 -23.54
C ASN A 241 11.67 -0.63 -22.16
N VAL A 242 11.50 0.18 -21.11
CA VAL A 242 11.96 -0.13 -19.75
C VAL A 242 10.84 -0.06 -18.71
N ARG A 243 9.59 0.16 -19.14
CA ARG A 243 8.45 0.45 -18.27
C ARG A 243 8.23 -0.60 -17.20
N TYR A 244 8.18 -1.87 -17.59
CA TYR A 244 7.97 -2.98 -16.67
C TYR A 244 9.06 -3.03 -15.60
N THR A 245 10.32 -3.03 -16.03
CA THR A 245 11.49 -3.11 -15.14
C THR A 245 11.62 -1.89 -14.24
N GLY A 246 11.48 -0.68 -14.79
CA GLY A 246 11.54 0.57 -14.02
C GLY A 246 10.46 0.65 -12.95
N SER A 247 9.21 0.34 -13.33
CA SER A 247 8.09 0.30 -12.38
C SER A 247 8.33 -0.73 -11.27
N ALA A 248 8.76 -1.94 -11.63
CA ALA A 248 9.02 -3.01 -10.67
C ALA A 248 10.15 -2.64 -9.69
N ILE A 249 11.23 -2.01 -10.15
CA ILE A 249 12.32 -1.57 -9.27
C ILE A 249 11.84 -0.48 -8.32
N SER A 250 11.19 0.58 -8.83
CA SER A 250 10.67 1.64 -7.98
C SER A 250 9.69 1.13 -6.93
N TYR A 251 8.79 0.22 -7.32
CA TYR A 251 7.84 -0.44 -6.41
C TYR A 251 8.57 -1.23 -5.33
N ASN A 252 9.53 -2.09 -5.70
CA ASN A 252 10.24 -2.94 -4.75
C ASN A 252 11.17 -2.15 -3.81
N VAL A 253 11.90 -1.15 -4.32
CA VAL A 253 12.76 -0.30 -3.48
C VAL A 253 11.89 0.52 -2.52
N SER A 254 10.78 1.08 -3.00
CA SER A 254 9.85 1.78 -2.12
C SER A 254 9.23 0.85 -1.08
N SER A 255 8.93 -0.40 -1.45
CA SER A 255 8.45 -1.41 -0.50
C SER A 255 9.52 -1.70 0.56
N ILE A 256 10.80 -1.87 0.21
CA ILE A 256 11.84 -2.07 1.23
C ILE A 256 11.88 -0.90 2.22
N LEU A 257 11.85 0.34 1.71
CA LEU A 257 11.91 1.54 2.55
C LEU A 257 10.65 1.76 3.40
N GLY A 258 9.47 1.61 2.79
CA GLY A 258 8.20 1.95 3.42
C GLY A 258 7.44 0.79 4.05
N ALA A 259 7.75 -0.46 3.68
CA ALA A 259 7.11 -1.66 4.21
C ALA A 259 7.94 -2.36 5.27
N ALA A 260 9.15 -2.79 4.91
CA ALA A 260 9.97 -3.62 5.79
C ALA A 260 10.50 -2.82 7.00
N LEU A 261 10.95 -1.58 6.76
CA LEU A 261 11.53 -0.74 7.81
C LEU A 261 10.48 -0.01 8.64
N ALA A 262 9.32 0.31 8.07
CA ALA A 262 8.36 1.22 8.73
C ALA A 262 7.82 0.69 10.07
N PRO A 263 7.36 -0.56 10.22
CA PRO A 263 6.93 -1.08 11.52
C PRO A 263 8.05 -1.10 12.57
N LEU A 264 9.27 -1.45 12.16
CA LEU A 264 10.42 -1.48 13.07
C LEU A 264 10.74 -0.07 13.59
N VAL A 265 10.81 0.90 12.69
CA VAL A 265 11.03 2.31 13.04
C VAL A 265 9.87 2.83 13.90
N ALA A 266 8.62 2.51 13.54
CA ALA A 266 7.44 2.94 14.29
C ALA A 266 7.43 2.41 15.72
N VAL A 267 7.74 1.12 15.93
CA VAL A 267 7.84 0.54 17.27
C VAL A 267 8.97 1.18 18.06
N GLY A 268 10.13 1.42 17.44
CA GLY A 268 11.25 2.12 18.07
C GLY A 268 10.89 3.56 18.48
N LEU A 269 10.21 4.31 17.61
CA LEU A 269 9.74 5.67 17.88
C LEU A 269 8.65 5.71 18.94
N TRP A 270 7.72 4.76 18.93
CA TRP A 270 6.70 4.61 19.96
C TRP A 270 7.31 4.33 21.34
N ALA A 271 8.31 3.44 21.41
CA ALA A 271 9.05 3.17 22.63
C ALA A 271 9.86 4.39 23.11
N ALA A 272 10.54 5.09 22.19
CA ALA A 272 11.31 6.30 22.49
C ALA A 272 10.43 7.45 23.00
N ALA A 273 9.16 7.51 22.57
CA ALA A 273 8.16 8.46 23.04
C ALA A 273 7.47 8.04 24.35
N GLY A 274 7.92 6.98 25.02
CA GLY A 274 7.34 6.52 26.29
C GLY A 274 5.91 6.01 26.15
N GLY A 275 5.54 5.43 25.00
CA GLY A 275 4.19 4.93 24.75
C GLY A 275 3.30 5.86 23.92
N GLN A 276 3.73 7.09 23.64
CA GLN A 276 2.94 8.03 22.85
C GLN A 276 3.15 7.86 21.33
N PRO A 277 2.07 7.86 20.51
CA PRO A 277 2.19 7.60 19.07
C PRO A 277 2.63 8.80 18.21
N TRP A 278 2.84 10.00 18.77
CA TRP A 278 3.17 11.20 17.98
C TRP A 278 4.45 11.10 17.16
N LEU A 279 5.51 10.45 17.66
CA LEU A 279 6.75 10.27 16.88
C LEU A 279 6.50 9.40 15.64
N VAL A 280 5.61 8.42 15.75
CA VAL A 280 5.17 7.58 14.61
C VAL A 280 4.37 8.42 13.61
N GLY A 281 3.50 9.30 14.11
CA GLY A 281 2.79 10.28 13.30
C GLY A 281 3.71 11.25 12.55
N LEU A 282 4.79 11.72 13.20
CA LEU A 282 5.82 12.54 12.56
C LEU A 282 6.60 11.76 11.51
N TYR A 283 6.89 10.48 11.74
CA TYR A 283 7.52 9.62 10.75
C TYR A 283 6.66 9.45 9.49
N LEU A 284 5.35 9.25 9.63
CA LEU A 284 4.42 9.25 8.50
C LEU A 284 4.40 10.61 7.80
N SER A 285 4.34 11.70 8.56
CA SER A 285 4.31 13.06 8.03
C SER A 285 5.59 13.40 7.25
N GLY A 286 6.75 13.02 7.77
CA GLY A 286 8.04 13.18 7.08
C GLY A 286 8.12 12.35 5.80
N SER A 287 7.62 11.12 5.84
CA SER A 287 7.50 10.27 4.64
C SER A 287 6.59 10.92 3.59
N ALA A 288 5.47 11.52 4.02
CA ALA A 288 4.57 12.28 3.15
C ALA A 288 5.24 13.53 2.56
N VAL A 289 6.09 14.23 3.31
CA VAL A 289 6.88 15.36 2.77
C VAL A 289 7.83 14.89 1.68
N LEU A 290 8.54 13.78 1.87
CA LEU A 290 9.43 13.21 0.85
C LEU A 290 8.65 12.79 -0.40
N THR A 291 7.49 12.16 -0.23
CA THR A 291 6.58 11.83 -1.32
C THR A 291 6.05 13.09 -2.02
N LEU A 292 5.71 14.15 -1.29
CA LEU A 292 5.26 15.42 -1.85
C LEU A 292 6.35 16.07 -2.69
N ILE A 293 7.61 16.09 -2.22
CA ILE A 293 8.75 16.58 -3.00
C ILE A 293 8.87 15.78 -4.30
N ALA A 294 8.79 14.46 -4.26
CA ALA A 294 8.85 13.63 -5.47
C ALA A 294 7.70 13.91 -6.44
N LEU A 295 6.47 14.09 -5.94
CA LEU A 295 5.31 14.47 -6.74
C LEU A 295 5.43 15.88 -7.32
N LEU A 296 6.05 16.82 -6.62
CA LEU A 296 6.27 18.17 -7.11
C LEU A 296 7.35 18.21 -8.19
N LEU A 297 8.35 17.33 -8.12
CA LEU A 297 9.42 17.19 -9.11
C LEU A 297 9.04 16.29 -10.31
N SER A 298 7.97 15.51 -10.20
CA SER A 298 7.43 14.71 -11.30
C SER A 298 6.55 15.53 -12.23
N LYS A 299 6.39 15.06 -13.46
CA LYS A 299 5.48 15.66 -14.46
C LYS A 299 4.11 15.00 -14.33
N GLU A 300 3.06 15.71 -14.74
CA GLU A 300 1.73 15.10 -14.87
C GLU A 300 1.77 13.99 -15.92
N THR A 301 1.13 12.85 -15.62
CA THR A 301 1.23 11.63 -16.43
C THR A 301 -0.05 11.32 -17.19
N LYS A 302 -1.16 12.00 -16.88
CA LYS A 302 -2.49 11.74 -17.44
C LYS A 302 -2.53 11.62 -18.96
N ASP A 303 -1.83 12.51 -19.65
CA ASP A 303 -1.86 12.64 -21.10
C ASP A 303 -0.61 12.03 -21.78
N VAL A 304 0.23 11.30 -21.04
CA VAL A 304 1.41 10.65 -21.62
C VAL A 304 0.98 9.52 -22.55
N ASP A 305 1.31 9.61 -23.83
CA ASP A 305 0.99 8.61 -24.83
C ASP A 305 1.94 7.40 -24.73
N TYR A 306 1.37 6.19 -24.79
CA TYR A 306 2.12 4.93 -24.74
C TYR A 306 2.67 4.52 -26.11
N ASP A 307 2.03 4.98 -27.20
CA ASP A 307 2.34 4.54 -28.56
C ASP A 307 3.54 5.28 -29.17
N THR A 308 3.78 6.51 -28.72
CA THR A 308 4.88 7.37 -29.18
C THR A 308 6.08 7.40 -28.23
N ASN A 309 5.89 7.05 -26.94
CA ASN A 309 6.96 7.00 -25.94
C ASN A 309 7.68 5.63 -25.89
N ILE A 310 8.21 5.21 -27.03
CA ILE A 310 8.89 3.91 -27.22
C ILE A 310 10.31 3.86 -26.61
N GLY A 311 10.87 4.98 -26.16
CA GLY A 311 12.19 5.02 -25.53
C GLY A 311 13.38 4.92 -26.50
N LEU A 312 13.15 5.16 -27.79
CA LEU A 312 14.22 5.47 -28.73
C LEU A 312 14.79 6.84 -28.31
N GLY A 313 16.00 6.85 -27.77
CA GLY A 313 16.72 8.11 -27.53
C GLY A 313 16.87 8.89 -28.84
N GLU A 314 17.07 10.20 -28.76
CA GLU A 314 17.40 11.10 -29.89
C GLU A 314 18.67 10.72 -30.67
N THR A 315 19.21 9.50 -30.53
CA THR A 315 20.43 9.02 -31.19
C THR A 315 20.15 7.92 -32.21
N GLY A 316 19.01 8.00 -32.91
CA GLY A 316 18.62 7.07 -33.97
C GLY A 316 18.43 7.74 -35.33
N SER A 317 19.16 8.83 -35.61
CA SER A 317 19.34 9.36 -36.95
C SER A 317 20.74 8.96 -37.43
N LEU A 318 20.82 7.84 -38.15
CA LEU A 318 21.69 7.64 -39.31
C LEU A 318 21.02 6.62 -40.23
#